data_AF-A0A6L6TQJ8-F1
#
_entry.id   AF-A0A6L6TQJ8-F1
#
_cell.length_a   1.000
_cell.length_b   1.000
_cell.length_c   1.000
_cell.angle_alpha   90.00
_cell.angle_beta   90.00
_cell.angle_gamma   90.00
#
_symmetry.space_group_name_H-M   'P 1'
#
loop_
_entity.id
_entity.type
_entity.pdbx_description
1 polymer ?
#
loop_
_entity_poly.entity_id
_entity_poly.type
_entity_poly.pdbx_seq_one_letter_code
_entity_poly.pdbx_strand_id
1 'polypeptide(L)' 'MHFDYIRLRARIREKLGSDVVFAARLGISKTSLSLRLNNQLHFSQRDIYNSMRILQIRPDEVGAYFFERPRCEEFYF' A
#
# COMPACT_ATOMS: atom_id res chain seq x y z
N MET A 1 -1.02 -13.32 -5.72
CA MET A 1 -1.99 -12.86 -4.71
C MET A 1 -2.35 -11.41 -5.01
N HIS A 2 -3.63 -11.09 -5.06
CA HIS A 2 -4.11 -9.73 -5.31
C HIS A 2 -4.57 -9.11 -3.99
N PHE A 3 -4.20 -7.86 -3.73
CA PHE A 3 -4.60 -7.13 -2.54
C PHE A 3 -5.36 -5.85 -2.91
N ASP A 4 -6.31 -5.47 -2.07
CA ASP A 4 -7.05 -4.22 -2.21
C ASP A 4 -6.30 -3.07 -1.50
N TYR A 5 -5.78 -2.14 -2.30
CA TYR A 5 -5.05 -0.97 -1.80
C TYR A 5 -5.90 0.31 -1.73
N ILE A 6 -7.23 0.23 -1.81
CA ILE A 6 -8.10 1.42 -1.71
C ILE A 6 -7.85 2.18 -0.41
N ARG A 7 -7.78 1.47 0.73
CA ARG A 7 -7.50 2.08 2.05
C ARG A 7 -6.11 2.71 2.10
N LEU A 8 -5.10 2.06 1.51
CA LEU A 8 -3.74 2.58 1.45
C LEU A 8 -3.66 3.86 0.60
N ARG A 9 -4.33 3.89 -0.55
CA ARG A 9 -4.41 5.08 -1.42
C ARG A 9 -5.11 6.24 -0.71
N ALA A 10 -6.23 5.97 -0.03
CA ALA A 10 -6.93 6.98 0.76
C ALA A 10 -6.01 7.58 1.83
N ARG A 11 -5.32 6.73 2.61
CA ARG A 11 -4.39 7.18 3.65
C ARG A 11 -3.21 7.99 3.11
N ILE A 12 -2.66 7.61 1.95
CA ILE A 12 -1.61 8.38 1.26
C ILE A 12 -2.12 9.78 0.93
N ARG A 13 -3.33 9.90 0.39
CA ARG A 13 -3.93 11.19 0.04
C ARG A 13 -4.25 12.04 1.27
N GLU A 14 -4.76 11.44 2.33
CA GLU A 14 -5.02 12.14 3.60
C GLU A 14 -3.74 12.68 4.26
N LYS A 15 -2.65 11.90 4.25
CA LYS A 15 -1.41 12.27 4.95
C LYS A 15 -0.45 13.13 4.12
N LEU A 16 -0.42 12.94 2.81
CA LEU A 16 0.61 13.53 1.93
C LEU A 16 0.02 14.29 0.74
N GLY A 17 -1.27 14.17 0.45
CA GLY A 17 -1.95 14.79 -0.71
C GLY A 17 -1.58 14.21 -2.07
N SER A 18 -0.42 13.56 -2.20
CA SER A 18 0.14 13.11 -3.47
C SER A 18 0.93 11.81 -3.37
N ASP A 19 0.65 10.89 -4.30
CA ASP A 19 1.36 9.62 -4.45
C ASP A 19 2.82 9.84 -4.87
N VAL A 20 3.13 10.97 -5.54
CA VAL A 20 4.50 11.34 -5.92
C VAL A 20 5.34 11.63 -4.67
N VAL A 21 4.76 12.36 -3.71
CA VAL A 21 5.43 12.67 -2.43
C VAL A 21 5.64 11.39 -1.65
N PHE A 22 4.66 10.50 -1.63
CA PHE A 22 4.80 9.20 -0.98
C PHE A 22 5.92 8.35 -1.60
N ALA A 23 5.96 8.23 -2.92
CA ALA A 23 7.01 7.49 -3.64
C ALA A 23 8.41 8.05 -3.29
N ALA A 24 8.56 9.38 -3.31
CA ALA A 24 9.81 10.04 -2.96
C ALA A 24 10.23 9.76 -1.50
N ARG A 25 9.29 9.84 -0.54
CA ARG A 25 9.54 9.53 0.87
C ARG A 25 9.88 8.06 1.11
N LEU A 26 9.27 7.16 0.34
CA LEU A 26 9.52 5.72 0.39
C LEU A 26 10.84 5.34 -0.31
N GLY A 27 11.42 6.25 -1.10
CA GLY A 27 12.68 6.04 -1.80
C GLY A 27 12.54 5.27 -3.11
N ILE A 28 11.38 5.33 -3.75
CA ILE A 28 11.09 4.64 -5.02
C ILE A 28 10.55 5.60 -6.07
N SER A 29 10.61 5.20 -7.35
CA SER A 29 9.98 5.97 -8.42
C SER A 29 8.45 5.90 -8.34
N LYS A 30 7.77 6.95 -8.82
CA LYS A 30 6.30 6.97 -8.92
C LYS A 30 5.77 5.78 -9.73
N THR A 31 6.46 5.39 -10.80
CA THR A 31 6.13 4.21 -11.60
C THR A 31 6.20 2.95 -10.75
N SER A 32 7.29 2.74 -10.00
CA SER A 32 7.45 1.58 -9.11
C SER A 32 6.36 1.51 -8.03
N LEU A 33 5.93 2.66 -7.49
CA LEU A 33 4.79 2.74 -6.59
C LEU A 33 3.48 2.32 -7.30
N SER A 34 3.22 2.86 -8.49
CA SER A 34 2.02 2.53 -9.27
C SER A 34 1.94 1.04 -9.60
N LEU A 35 3.05 0.42 -9.99
CA LEU A 35 3.12 -1.03 -10.22
C LEU A 35 2.74 -1.82 -8.96
N ARG A 36 3.23 -1.41 -7.77
CA ARG A 36 2.85 -2.05 -6.50
C ARG A 36 1.38 -1.87 -6.15
N LEU A 37 0.88 -0.65 -6.24
CA LEU A 37 -0.53 -0.32 -5.97
C LEU A 37 -1.51 -0.94 -6.98
N ASN A 38 -1.02 -1.48 -8.10
CA ASN A 38 -1.78 -2.22 -9.10
C ASN A 38 -1.48 -3.73 -9.06
N ASN A 39 -0.85 -4.23 -7.99
CA ASN A 39 -0.48 -5.64 -7.79
C ASN A 39 0.47 -6.23 -8.85
N GLN A 40 1.16 -5.40 -9.63
CA GLN A 40 2.18 -5.85 -10.60
C GLN A 40 3.55 -6.04 -9.94
N LEU A 41 3.79 -5.38 -8.81
CA LEU A 41 4.95 -5.60 -7.94
C LEU A 41 4.48 -5.79 -6.50
N HIS A 42 5.27 -6.48 -5.69
CA HIS A 42 4.98 -6.65 -4.28
C HIS A 42 5.64 -5.55 -3.43
N PHE A 43 4.98 -5.19 -2.32
CA PHE A 43 5.63 -4.45 -1.25
C PHE A 43 6.57 -5.39 -0.49
N SER A 44 7.85 -5.02 -0.38
CA SER A 44 8.77 -5.72 0.51
C SER A 44 8.45 -5.40 1.97
N GLN A 45 8.93 -6.20 2.92
CA GLN A 45 8.77 -5.91 4.35
C GLN A 45 9.32 -4.52 4.72
N ARG A 46 10.43 -4.12 4.09
CA ARG A 46 11.02 -2.78 4.24
C ARG A 46 10.09 -1.69 3.71
N ASP A 47 9.44 -1.93 2.57
CA ASP A 47 8.47 -0.99 2.01
C ASP A 47 7.29 -0.81 2.97
N ILE A 48 6.74 -1.90 3.50
CA ILE A 48 5.63 -1.88 4.46
C ILE A 48 6.02 -1.12 5.72
N TYR A 49 7.16 -1.46 6.33
CA TYR A 49 7.65 -0.82 7.54
C TYR A 49 7.86 0.70 7.36
N ASN A 50 8.49 1.11 6.27
CA ASN A 50 8.68 2.52 5.97
C ASN A 50 7.35 3.23 5.70
N SER A 51 6.43 2.57 4.99
CA SER A 51 5.08 3.09 4.74
C SER A 51 4.33 3.33 6.05
N MET A 52 4.43 2.42 7.03
CA MET A 52 3.84 2.60 8.36
C MET A 52 4.37 3.87 9.03
N ARG A 53 5.69 4.11 8.99
CA ARG A 53 6.31 5.30 9.57
C ARG A 53 5.89 6.59 8.85
N ILE A 54 5.86 6.57 7.51
CA ILE A 54 5.53 7.73 6.69
C ILE A 54 4.05 8.11 6.84
N LEU A 55 3.16 7.12 6.84
CA LEU A 55 1.71 7.31 6.88
C LEU A 55 1.14 7.30 8.30
N GLN A 56 2.00 7.08 9.30
CA GLN A 56 1.64 6.96 10.72
C GLN A 56 0.57 5.87 10.95
N ILE A 57 0.74 4.72 10.29
CA ILE A 57 -0.13 3.55 10.46
C ILE A 57 0.34 2.77 11.68
N ARG A 58 -0.59 2.43 12.56
CA ARG A 58 -0.27 1.64 13.74
C ARG A 58 0.01 0.18 13.38
N PRO A 59 0.87 -0.53 14.14
CA PRO A 59 1.15 -1.95 13.88
C PRO A 59 -0.09 -2.83 13.87
N ASP A 60 -1.09 -2.53 14.71
CA ASP A 60 -2.34 -3.29 14.77
C ASP A 60 -3.25 -3.09 13.54
N GLU A 61 -3.07 -2.00 12.79
CA GLU A 61 -3.92 -1.67 11.63
C GLU A 61 -3.27 -2.03 10.29
N VAL A 62 -1.98 -2.38 10.26
CA VAL A 62 -1.22 -2.62 9.01
C VAL A 62 -1.87 -3.67 8.11
N GLY A 63 -2.52 -4.67 8.72
CA GLY A 63 -3.33 -5.69 8.08
C GLY A 63 -4.31 -5.11 7.05
N ALA A 64 -5.09 -4.13 7.47
CA ALA A 64 -6.15 -3.53 6.67
C ALA A 64 -5.64 -2.67 5.50
N TYR A 65 -4.34 -2.35 5.43
CA TYR A 65 -3.77 -1.54 4.35
C TYR A 65 -3.01 -2.36 3.31
N PHE A 66 -2.33 -3.44 3.73
CA PHE A 66 -1.44 -4.20 2.86
C PHE A 66 -1.90 -5.63 2.60
N PHE A 67 -2.85 -6.14 3.37
CA PHE A 67 -3.25 -7.55 3.34
C PHE A 67 -4.77 -7.74 3.14
N GLU A 68 -5.51 -6.66 2.87
CA GLU A 68 -6.93 -6.73 2.50
C GLU A 68 -7.07 -7.49 1.17
N ARG A 69 -7.97 -8.48 1.12
CA ARG A 69 -8.28 -9.20 -0.11
C ARG A 69 -9.42 -8.51 -0.85
N PRO A 70 -9.44 -8.53 -2.19
CA PRO A 70 -10.62 -8.13 -2.95
C PRO A 70 -11.83 -8.95 -2.49
N ARG A 71 -13.00 -8.32 -2.36
CA ARG A 71 -14.25 -8.97 -1.95
C ARG A 71 -14.78 -10.01 -2.97
N CYS A 72 -14.01 -10.35 -3.99
CA CYS A 72 -14.36 -11.24 -5.09
C CYS A 72 -13.27 -12.31 -5.24
N GLU A 73 -13.05 -13.10 -4.20
CA GLU A 73 -12.26 -14.33 -4.23
C GLU A 73 -12.92 -15.33 -3.27
N GLU A 74 -14.25 -15.48 -3.40
CA GLU A 74 -14.92 -16.73 -3.04
C GLU A 74 -14.90 -17.62 -4.29
N PHE A 75 -14.81 -18.94 -4.08
CA PHE A 75 -14.47 -20.00 -5.05
C PHE A 75 -12.97 -20.01 -5.37
N TYR A 76 -12.17 -20.98 -4.93
CA TYR A 76 -12.39 -22.43 -4.94
C TYR A 76 -11.84 -23.09 -3.67
N PHE A 77 -12.66 -23.97 -3.07
CA PHE A 77 -12.21 -25.10 -2.27
C PHE A 77 -11.83 -26.27 -3.20
#